data_AF-A0A8K0PJ97-F1
#
_entry.id   AF-A0A8K0PJ97-F1
#
_cell.length_a   1.000
_cell.length_b   1.000
_cell.length_c   1.000
_cell.angle_alpha   90.00
_cell.angle_beta   90.00
_cell.angle_gamma   90.00
#
_symmetry.space_group_name_H-M   'P 1'
#
loop_
_entity.id
_entity.type
_entity.pdbx_description
1 polymer ?
#
loop_
_entity_poly.entity_id
_entity_poly.type
_entity_poly.pdbx_seq_one_letter_code
_entity_poly.pdbx_strand_id
1 'polypeptide(L)'
;MLSAPAQSAVEYKPIVYSSGFGIEKSPFQGPPSDENNELWSDLYNFGITRISTDEARPLENKTLRLPGQEGGYIVQLSVFHQLHCLNLVRRGLYGEVDFSNVDDLLGIEHLDHCIDTIRQGIMVRYLRASRKGNPVS
;
A
#
# COMPACT_ATOMS: atom_id res chain seq x y z
N MET A 1 12.25 -9.20 22.14
CA MET A 1 11.42 -8.90 20.95
C MET A 1 11.85 -7.55 20.42
N LEU A 2 12.20 -7.45 19.14
CA LEU A 2 12.44 -6.17 18.47
C LEU A 2 11.07 -5.52 18.19
N SER A 3 10.85 -4.33 18.76
CA SER A 3 9.65 -3.53 18.47
C SER A 3 9.89 -2.74 17.19
N ALA A 4 8.95 -2.77 16.25
CA ALA A 4 9.03 -1.92 15.07
C ALA A 4 8.98 -0.43 15.46
N PRO A 5 9.67 0.48 14.76
CA PRO A 5 9.67 1.92 15.08
C PRO A 5 8.27 2.56 15.13
N ALA A 6 7.30 2.03 14.37
CA ALA A 6 5.93 2.53 14.35
C ALA A 6 4.97 1.77 15.29
N GLN A 7 5.47 0.91 16.19
CA GLN A 7 4.63 0.01 16.98
C GLN A 7 3.62 0.72 17.90
N SER A 8 3.94 1.92 18.39
CA SER A 8 3.04 2.72 19.23
C SER A 8 1.85 3.31 18.48
N ALA A 9 1.92 3.37 17.16
CA ALA A 9 0.85 3.88 16.31
C ALA A 9 -0.16 2.81 15.89
N VAL A 10 0.03 1.56 16.34
CA VAL A 10 -0.66 0.34 15.88
C VAL A 10 -2.02 0.12 16.58
N GLU A 11 -3.14 0.16 15.84
CA GLU A 11 -4.50 -0.19 16.31
C GLU A 11 -5.07 -1.42 15.56
N TYR A 12 -5.75 -2.34 16.26
CA TYR A 12 -6.34 -3.53 15.63
C TYR A 12 -7.85 -3.40 15.51
N LYS A 13 -8.39 -3.61 14.30
CA LYS A 13 -9.83 -3.72 14.05
C LYS A 13 -10.12 -4.99 13.23
N PRO A 14 -11.15 -5.76 13.57
CA PRO A 14 -11.60 -6.86 12.73
C PRO A 14 -12.23 -6.29 11.45
N ILE A 15 -11.83 -6.83 10.31
CA ILE A 15 -12.39 -6.52 9.00
C ILE A 15 -12.70 -7.82 8.27
N VAL A 16 -13.83 -7.84 7.58
CA VAL A 16 -14.27 -8.97 6.75
C VAL A 16 -13.77 -8.71 5.33
N TYR A 17 -13.10 -9.71 4.75
CA TYR A 17 -12.63 -9.64 3.37
C TYR A 17 -13.81 -9.71 2.40
N SER A 18 -13.76 -8.93 1.33
CA SER A 18 -14.54 -9.29 0.16
C SER A 18 -13.91 -10.54 -0.47
N SER A 19 -14.75 -11.48 -0.92
CA SER A 19 -14.27 -12.65 -1.67
C SER A 19 -13.62 -12.25 -2.99
N GLY A 20 -13.97 -11.08 -3.56
CA GLY A 20 -13.38 -10.54 -4.78
C GLY A 20 -13.62 -11.39 -6.03
N PHE A 21 -14.56 -12.35 -5.98
CA PHE A 21 -14.97 -13.20 -7.10
C PHE A 21 -16.43 -12.94 -7.49
N GLY A 22 -16.74 -13.13 -8.77
CA GLY A 22 -18.12 -13.08 -9.29
C GLY A 22 -18.80 -11.72 -9.03
N ILE A 23 -19.93 -11.74 -8.32
CA ILE A 23 -20.74 -10.55 -8.02
C ILE A 23 -20.21 -9.71 -6.83
N GLU A 24 -19.18 -10.18 -6.12
CA GLU A 24 -18.62 -9.49 -4.96
C GLU A 24 -17.31 -8.74 -5.30
N LYS A 25 -17.14 -8.30 -6.55
CA LYS A 25 -15.95 -7.53 -6.95
C LYS A 25 -15.81 -6.26 -6.10
N SER A 26 -14.60 -6.03 -5.58
CA SER A 26 -14.29 -4.82 -4.84
C SER A 26 -14.18 -3.62 -5.81
N PRO A 27 -14.37 -2.37 -5.32
CA PRO A 27 -14.14 -1.16 -6.12
C PRO A 27 -12.70 -1.01 -6.66
N PHE A 28 -11.75 -1.82 -6.17
CA PHE A 28 -10.35 -1.80 -6.61
C PHE A 28 -10.07 -2.73 -7.80
N GLN A 29 -11.05 -3.58 -8.16
CA GLN A 29 -10.94 -4.53 -9.26
C GLN A 29 -11.45 -3.93 -10.57
N GLY A 30 -11.15 -4.60 -11.68
CA GLY A 30 -11.53 -4.24 -13.03
C GLY A 30 -10.48 -3.39 -13.76
N PRO A 31 -10.71 -3.17 -15.07
CA PRO A 31 -9.85 -2.34 -15.91
C PRO A 31 -9.57 -0.97 -15.27
N PRO A 32 -8.36 -0.41 -15.44
CA PRO A 32 -8.05 0.94 -14.98
C PRO A 32 -9.09 1.95 -15.44
N SER A 33 -9.74 2.60 -14.49
CA SER A 33 -10.69 3.69 -14.66
C SER A 33 -10.27 4.86 -13.76
N ASP A 34 -10.77 6.06 -14.03
CA ASP A 34 -10.46 7.22 -13.18
C ASP A 34 -10.82 6.95 -11.71
N GLU A 35 -11.99 6.35 -11.47
CA GLU A 35 -12.48 6.01 -10.13
C GLU A 35 -11.58 5.00 -9.40
N ASN A 36 -11.28 3.85 -10.01
CA ASN A 36 -10.46 2.86 -9.31
C ASN A 36 -8.98 3.28 -9.24
N ASN A 37 -8.48 4.08 -10.18
CA ASN A 37 -7.14 4.64 -10.11
C ASN A 37 -7.01 5.62 -8.94
N GLU A 38 -8.02 6.45 -8.69
CA GLU A 38 -8.07 7.34 -7.52
C GLU A 38 -8.06 6.53 -6.22
N LEU A 39 -8.94 5.53 -6.11
CA LEU A 39 -8.97 4.62 -4.95
C LEU A 39 -7.61 3.97 -4.67
N TRP A 40 -6.92 3.48 -5.70
CA TRP A 40 -5.58 2.91 -5.56
C TRP A 40 -4.54 3.94 -5.15
N SER A 41 -4.59 5.14 -5.73
CA SER A 41 -3.68 6.27 -5.43
C SER A 41 -3.76 6.66 -3.95
N ASP A 42 -4.97 6.72 -3.41
CA ASP A 42 -5.23 7.07 -2.01
C ASP A 42 -4.63 6.08 -1.01
N LEU A 43 -4.35 4.84 -1.40
CA LEU A 43 -3.75 3.84 -0.53
C LEU A 43 -2.28 4.10 -0.19
N TYR A 44 -1.57 4.89 -1.00
CA TYR A 44 -0.14 5.14 -0.80
C TYR A 44 0.26 6.62 -0.89
N ASN A 45 -0.65 7.52 -1.22
CA ASN A 45 -0.42 8.97 -1.27
C ASN A 45 -0.26 9.65 0.11
N PHE A 46 0.22 8.94 1.11
CA PHE A 46 0.47 9.47 2.45
C PHE A 46 1.81 10.23 2.57
N GLY A 47 2.54 10.36 1.46
CA GLY A 47 3.76 11.14 1.35
C GLY A 47 4.97 10.47 1.99
N ILE A 48 6.07 11.22 1.97
CA ILE A 48 7.34 10.86 2.59
C ILE A 48 7.40 11.51 3.97
N THR A 49 7.68 10.72 5.01
CA THR A 49 7.88 11.25 6.37
C THR A 49 9.32 11.74 6.50
N ARG A 50 9.49 12.96 7.02
CA ARG A 50 10.80 13.49 7.39
C ARG A 50 11.12 13.11 8.83
N ILE A 51 12.32 12.59 9.06
CA ILE A 51 12.89 12.37 10.40
C ILE A 51 14.22 13.09 10.53
N SER A 52 14.61 13.37 11.77
CA SER A 52 15.91 13.98 12.11
C SER A 52 17.06 12.97 11.99
N THR A 53 18.29 13.48 12.01
CA THR A 53 19.51 12.65 12.09
C THR A 53 19.51 11.71 13.29
N ASP A 54 19.02 12.18 14.46
CA ASP A 54 19.03 11.38 15.69
C ASP A 54 18.06 10.21 15.61
N GLU A 55 16.90 10.42 14.98
CA GLU A 55 15.91 9.36 14.72
C GLU A 55 16.37 8.39 13.62
N ALA A 56 17.14 8.87 12.63
CA ALA A 56 17.67 8.03 11.54
C ALA A 56 18.89 7.20 11.97
N ARG A 57 19.68 7.69 12.93
CA ARG A 57 20.92 7.05 13.42
C ARG A 57 20.73 5.60 13.87
N PRO A 58 19.74 5.25 14.72
CA PRO A 58 19.54 3.89 15.22
C PRO A 58 18.91 2.93 14.19
N LEU A 59 18.48 3.40 13.01
CA LEU A 59 17.91 2.51 12.00
C LEU A 59 18.99 1.55 11.47
N GLU A 60 18.68 0.25 11.46
CA GLU A 60 19.52 -0.78 10.86
C GLU A 60 19.62 -0.57 9.34
N ASN A 61 18.47 -0.42 8.68
CA ASN A 61 18.40 -0.01 7.28
C ASN A 61 18.56 1.51 7.18
N LYS A 62 19.68 1.94 6.60
CA LYS A 62 19.95 3.37 6.37
C LYS A 62 18.99 3.92 5.33
N THR A 63 18.64 5.18 5.52
CA THR A 63 17.69 5.89 4.67
C THR A 63 18.31 7.10 3.99
N LEU A 64 17.62 7.67 3.01
CA LEU A 64 18.11 8.76 2.19
C LEU A 64 18.04 10.10 2.93
N ARG A 65 19.08 10.92 2.76
CA ARG A 65 19.07 12.32 3.19
C ARG A 65 18.16 13.14 2.27
N LEU A 66 17.51 14.15 2.85
CA LEU A 66 16.80 15.16 2.07
C LEU A 66 17.80 16.05 1.34
N PRO A 67 17.76 16.13 0.00
CA PRO A 67 18.61 17.05 -0.75
C PRO A 67 18.38 18.49 -0.30
N GLY A 68 19.45 19.23 -0.03
CA GLY A 68 19.37 20.66 0.34
C GLY A 68 18.93 20.95 1.78
N GLN A 69 18.75 19.94 2.65
CA GLN A 69 18.45 20.15 4.07
C GLN A 69 19.46 19.43 4.96
N GLU A 70 20.26 20.19 5.70
CA GLU A 70 21.13 19.61 6.72
C GLU A 70 20.29 18.94 7.81
N GLY A 71 20.61 17.68 8.09
CA GLY A 71 20.02 16.92 9.19
C GLY A 71 18.63 16.32 8.95
N GLY A 72 18.08 16.41 7.74
CA GLY A 72 16.81 15.78 7.35
C GLY A 72 16.99 14.44 6.63
N TYR A 73 16.22 13.44 7.02
CA TYR A 73 16.18 12.13 6.38
C TYR A 73 14.74 11.78 5.99
N ILE A 74 14.59 11.06 4.88
CA ILE A 74 13.32 10.55 4.37
C ILE A 74 13.09 9.17 4.95
N VAL A 75 11.88 8.86 5.43
CA VAL A 75 11.43 7.48 5.63
C VAL A 75 10.03 7.31 5.07
N GLN A 76 9.73 6.10 4.62
CA GLN A 76 8.39 5.70 4.22
C GLN A 76 8.08 4.36 4.87
N LEU A 77 6.83 4.19 5.32
CA LEU A 77 6.37 2.88 5.77
C LEU A 77 6.33 1.94 4.55
N SER A 78 6.93 0.75 4.67
CA SER A 78 7.06 -0.24 3.58
C SER A 78 5.74 -0.59 2.91
N VAL A 79 4.65 -0.44 3.65
CA VAL A 79 3.25 -0.64 3.29
C VAL A 79 2.86 0.20 2.08
N PHE A 80 3.24 1.47 2.08
CA PHE A 80 2.89 2.41 1.00
C PHE A 80 3.66 2.06 -0.26
N HIS A 81 4.93 1.68 -0.12
CA HIS A 81 5.74 1.21 -1.23
C HIS A 81 5.20 -0.09 -1.83
N GLN A 82 4.77 -1.04 -0.98
CA GLN A 82 4.15 -2.29 -1.43
C GLN A 82 2.85 -2.03 -2.22
N LEU A 83 1.98 -1.13 -1.73
CA LEU A 83 0.74 -0.76 -2.40
C LEU A 83 0.99 -0.02 -3.71
N HIS A 84 1.96 0.89 -3.74
CA HIS A 84 2.40 1.58 -4.96
C HIS A 84 2.89 0.60 -6.03
N CYS A 85 3.80 -0.31 -5.66
CA CYS A 85 4.33 -1.30 -6.58
C CYS A 85 3.25 -2.27 -7.06
N LEU A 86 2.33 -2.69 -6.18
CA LEU A 86 1.22 -3.55 -6.57
C LEU A 86 0.29 -2.85 -7.59
N ASN A 87 0.05 -1.54 -7.44
CA ASN A 87 -0.73 -0.78 -8.42
C ASN A 87 -0.01 -0.65 -9.77
N LEU A 88 1.33 -0.52 -9.78
CA LEU A 88 2.11 -0.57 -11.03
C LEU A 88 1.95 -1.91 -11.75
N VAL A 89 2.02 -3.02 -11.00
CA VAL A 89 1.79 -4.36 -11.55
C VAL A 89 0.37 -4.48 -12.13
N ARG A 90 -0.66 -4.06 -11.39
CA ARG A 90 -2.05 -4.02 -11.86
C ARG A 90 -2.17 -3.30 -13.20
N ARG A 91 -1.63 -2.08 -13.30
CA ARG A 91 -1.71 -1.28 -14.54
C ARG A 91 -0.96 -1.94 -15.70
N GLY A 92 0.19 -2.55 -15.44
CA GLY A 92 0.96 -3.28 -16.45
C GLY A 92 0.21 -4.48 -17.02
N LEU A 93 -0.50 -5.24 -16.18
CA LEU A 93 -1.31 -6.38 -16.63
C LEU A 93 -2.39 -5.95 -17.61
N TYR A 94 -3.14 -4.89 -17.29
CA TYR A 94 -4.22 -4.40 -18.16
C TYR A 94 -3.75 -3.72 -19.45
N GLY A 95 -2.52 -3.19 -19.48
CA GLY A 95 -2.00 -2.46 -20.64
C GLY A 95 -1.28 -3.33 -21.68
N GLU A 96 -0.69 -4.45 -21.26
CA GLU A 96 0.33 -5.14 -22.06
C GLU A 96 0.06 -6.63 -22.29
N VAL A 97 -0.87 -7.24 -21.55
CA VAL A 97 -1.09 -8.70 -21.60
C VAL A 97 -2.42 -9.02 -22.27
N ASP A 98 -2.37 -9.80 -23.35
CA ASP A 98 -3.56 -10.37 -23.99
C ASP A 98 -4.06 -11.57 -23.20
N PHE A 99 -5.23 -11.42 -22.59
CA PHE A 99 -5.90 -12.47 -21.80
C PHE A 99 -6.95 -13.26 -22.58
N SER A 100 -7.01 -13.12 -23.91
CA SER A 100 -8.03 -13.80 -24.73
C SER A 100 -7.83 -15.33 -24.85
N ASN A 101 -6.64 -15.85 -24.55
CA ASN A 101 -6.28 -17.27 -24.71
C ASN A 101 -5.71 -17.93 -23.45
N VAL A 102 -6.01 -17.41 -22.25
CA VAL A 102 -5.58 -18.00 -20.99
C VAL A 102 -6.71 -18.86 -20.39
N ASP A 103 -6.33 -19.99 -19.78
CA ASP A 103 -7.24 -20.81 -18.96
C ASP A 103 -7.88 -19.96 -17.86
N ASP A 104 -9.12 -20.27 -17.46
CA ASP A 104 -9.90 -19.47 -16.50
C ASP A 104 -9.17 -19.27 -15.15
N LEU A 105 -8.27 -20.19 -14.79
CA LEU A 105 -7.40 -20.12 -13.61
C LEU A 105 -6.30 -19.05 -13.70
N LEU A 106 -5.96 -18.60 -14.91
CA LEU A 106 -4.95 -17.56 -15.20
C LEU A 106 -5.55 -16.34 -15.91
N GLY A 107 -6.87 -16.34 -16.10
CA GLY A 107 -7.64 -15.23 -16.67
C GLY A 107 -7.50 -13.93 -15.88
N ILE A 108 -7.77 -12.81 -16.54
CA ILE A 108 -7.71 -11.47 -15.93
C ILE A 108 -8.58 -11.38 -14.67
N GLU A 109 -9.70 -12.10 -14.61
CA GLU A 109 -10.53 -12.14 -13.40
C GLU A 109 -9.81 -12.75 -12.19
N HIS A 110 -9.04 -13.83 -12.41
CA HIS A 110 -8.28 -14.48 -11.34
C HIS A 110 -7.11 -13.60 -10.88
N LEU A 111 -6.42 -12.94 -11.83
CA LEU A 111 -5.34 -12.01 -11.52
C LEU A 111 -5.84 -10.79 -10.75
N ASP A 112 -6.99 -10.25 -11.12
CA ASP A 112 -7.65 -9.16 -10.40
C ASP A 112 -8.00 -9.54 -8.97
N HIS A 113 -8.61 -10.72 -8.79
CA HIS A 113 -8.90 -11.25 -7.47
C HIS A 113 -7.62 -11.42 -6.63
N CYS A 114 -6.55 -11.93 -7.24
CA CYS A 114 -5.25 -12.10 -6.57
C CYS A 114 -4.68 -10.74 -6.13
N ILE A 115 -4.71 -9.74 -7.00
CA ILE A 115 -4.25 -8.38 -6.70
C ILE A 115 -5.06 -7.79 -5.55
N ASP A 116 -6.39 -7.92 -5.58
CA ASP A 116 -7.24 -7.39 -4.51
C ASP A 116 -7.02 -8.13 -3.18
N THR A 117 -6.82 -9.44 -3.20
CA THR A 117 -6.49 -10.24 -2.01
C THR A 117 -5.16 -9.80 -1.39
N ILE A 118 -4.14 -9.56 -2.22
CA ILE A 118 -2.84 -9.06 -1.74
C ILE A 118 -2.99 -7.64 -1.17
N ARG A 119 -3.73 -6.75 -1.85
CA ARG A 119 -4.04 -5.40 -1.37
C ARG A 119 -4.71 -5.45 0.01
N GLN A 120 -5.78 -6.24 0.14
CA GLN A 120 -6.48 -6.44 1.41
C GLN A 120 -5.51 -6.95 2.49
N GLY A 121 -4.67 -7.95 2.19
CA GLY A 121 -3.66 -8.48 3.11
C GLY A 121 -2.61 -7.47 3.55
N ILE A 122 -2.16 -6.58 2.67
CA ILE A 122 -1.27 -5.46 3.02
C ILE A 122 -2.02 -4.47 3.91
N MET A 123 -3.23 -4.06 3.54
CA MET A 123 -4.00 -3.08 4.30
C MET A 123 -4.37 -3.58 5.71
N VAL A 124 -4.73 -4.84 5.92
CA VAL A 124 -5.02 -5.36 7.27
C VAL A 124 -3.78 -5.36 8.15
N ARG A 125 -2.61 -5.66 7.57
CA ARG A 125 -1.33 -5.62 8.28
C ARG A 125 -0.97 -4.21 8.76
N TYR A 126 -1.52 -3.16 8.12
CA TYR A 126 -1.00 -1.78 8.25
C TYR A 126 -2.01 -0.64 8.43
N LEU A 127 -3.34 -0.84 8.29
CA LEU A 127 -4.37 0.04 8.87
C LEU A 127 -4.22 0.17 10.39
N ARG A 128 -3.36 -0.66 10.96
CA ARG A 128 -2.70 -0.46 12.23
C ARG A 128 -2.07 0.91 12.40
N ALA A 129 -1.42 1.57 11.43
CA ALA A 129 -0.53 2.71 11.70
C ALA A 129 -1.13 4.13 11.57
N SER A 130 -2.45 4.33 11.66
CA SER A 130 -3.06 5.67 11.46
C SER A 130 -3.42 6.40 12.77
N ARG A 131 -3.01 7.68 12.81
CA ARG A 131 -2.97 8.73 13.86
C ARG A 131 -3.98 8.65 15.03
N LYS A 132 -3.44 8.80 16.25
CA LYS A 132 -4.03 9.70 17.26
C LYS A 132 -3.93 11.14 16.72
N GLY A 133 -5.06 11.80 16.55
CA GLY A 133 -5.11 13.22 16.18
C GLY A 133 -4.39 14.08 17.22
N ASN A 134 -3.62 15.06 16.75
CA ASN A 134 -3.22 16.17 17.60
C ASN A 134 -4.47 17.03 17.90
N PRO A 135 -4.67 17.49 19.15
CA PRO A 135 -5.68 18.50 19.41
C PRO A 135 -5.24 19.78 18.68
N VAL A 136 -6.17 20.34 17.90
CA VAL A 136 -6.06 21.70 17.39
C VAL A 136 -6.16 22.62 18.61
N SER A 137 -5.16 23.48 18.78
CA SER A 137 -5.16 24.62 19.71
C SER A 137 -6.19 25.66 19.31
#